data_AF-A0A7V6AME5-F1
#
_entry.id   AF-A0A7V6AME5-F1
#
_cell.length_a   1.000
_cell.length_b   1.000
_cell.length_c   1.000
_cell.angle_alpha   90.00
_cell.angle_beta   90.00
_cell.angle_gamma   90.00
#
_symmetry.space_group_name_H-M   'P 1'
#
loop_
_entity.id
_entity.type
_entity.pdbx_description
1 polymer ?
#
loop_
_entity_poly.entity_id
_entity_poly.type
_entity_poly.pdbx_seq_one_letter_code
_entity_poly.pdbx_strand_id
1 'polypeptide(L)' 'MKKLIIAIDGYSSCGKSTFAKHIAARYQYLYIDSGVMYRTVT' A
#
# COMPACT_ATOMS: atom_id res chain seq x y z
N MET A 1 12.69 16.76 8.31
CA MET A 1 12.23 16.38 6.94
C MET A 1 10.79 15.88 7.03
N LYS A 2 9.90 16.28 6.12
CA LYS A 2 8.51 15.81 6.10
C LYS A 2 8.45 14.38 5.54
N LYS A 3 7.77 13.46 6.23
CA LYS A 3 7.47 12.13 5.69
C LYS A 3 6.37 12.29 4.63
N LEU A 4 6.66 11.86 3.40
CA LEU A 4 5.67 11.83 2.32
C LEU A 4 4.78 10.59 2.50
N ILE A 5 3.47 10.78 2.52
CA ILE A 5 2.49 9.69 2.59
C ILE A 5 1.86 9.55 1.21
N ILE A 6 1.91 8.33 0.64
CA ILE A 6 1.42 8.03 -0.70
C ILE A 6 0.23 7.08 -0.55
N ALA A 7 -0.95 7.54 -0.95
CA ALA A 7 -2.15 6.70 -1.03
C ALA A 7 -2.29 6.16 -2.45
N ILE A 8 -2.53 4.84 -2.57
CA ILE A 8 -2.72 4.16 -3.87
C ILE A 8 -4.13 3.58 -3.87
N ASP A 9 -5.02 4.21 -4.64
CA ASP A 9 -6.43 3.82 -4.74
C ASP A 9 -6.82 3.54 -6.21
N GLY A 10 -7.91 2.81 -6.40
CA GLY A 10 -8.44 2.43 -7.71
C GLY A 10 -9.26 1.14 -7.67
N TYR A 11 -9.79 0.71 -8.83
CA TYR A 11 -10.68 -0.45 -8.93
C TYR A 11 -10.07 -1.77 -8.43
N SER A 12 -10.94 -2.70 -8.01
CA SER A 12 -10.53 -4.03 -7.56
C SER A 12 -9.78 -4.78 -8.67
N SER A 13 -8.87 -5.68 -8.29
CA SER A 13 -8.08 -6.54 -9.20
C SER A 13 -7.09 -5.82 -10.15
N CYS A 14 -6.84 -4.52 -9.99
CA CYS A 14 -5.86 -3.78 -10.82
C CYS A 14 -4.38 -3.90 -10.37
N GLY A 15 -4.05 -4.80 -9.44
CA GLY A 15 -2.65 -5.00 -8.99
C GLY A 15 -2.09 -3.92 -8.05
N LYS A 16 -2.95 -3.08 -7.45
CA LYS A 16 -2.56 -1.96 -6.57
C LYS A 16 -1.64 -2.37 -5.42
N SER A 17 -1.98 -3.43 -4.68
CA SER A 17 -1.16 -3.94 -3.57
C SER A 17 0.23 -4.39 -4.04
N THR A 18 0.31 -5.03 -5.21
CA THR A 18 1.59 -5.46 -5.81
C THR A 18 2.46 -4.26 -6.18
N PHE A 19 1.89 -3.28 -6.88
CA PHE A 19 2.59 -2.05 -7.25
C PHE A 19 3.08 -1.27 -6.01
N ALA A 20 2.20 -1.09 -5.03
CA ALA A 20 2.50 -0.41 -3.77
C ALA A 20 3.65 -1.08 -3.02
N LYS A 21 3.63 -2.42 -2.92
CA LYS A 21 4.69 -3.21 -2.27
C LYS A 21 6.03 -3.05 -2.99
N HIS A 22 6.04 -3.04 -4.33
CA HIS A 22 7.26 -2.90 -5.12
C HIS A 22 7.87 -1.49 -4.99
N ILE A 23 7.07 -0.44 -5.07
CA ILE A 23 7.52 0.95 -4.88
C ILE A 23 8.02 1.14 -3.45
N ALA A 24 7.29 0.65 -2.44
CA ALA A 24 7.70 0.75 -1.06
C ALA A 24 9.07 0.09 -0.79
N ALA A 25 9.29 -1.11 -1.34
CA ALA A 25 10.58 -1.79 -1.26
C ALA A 25 11.70 -1.03 -1.98
N ARG A 26 11.43 -0.45 -3.16
CA ARG A 26 12.43 0.28 -3.95
C ARG A 26 12.87 1.58 -3.30
N TYR A 27 11.96 2.30 -2.65
CA TYR A 27 12.23 3.62 -2.07
C TYR A 27 12.33 3.61 -0.54
N GLN A 28 12.36 2.42 0.08
CA GLN A 28 12.44 2.25 1.53
C GLN A 28 11.29 2.94 2.30
N TYR A 29 10.08 2.87 1.74
CA TYR A 29 8.86 3.31 2.43
C TYR A 29 8.21 2.15 3.19
N LEU A 30 7.52 2.49 4.27
CA LEU A 30 6.61 1.55 4.93
C LEU A 30 5.42 1.27 4.01
N TYR A 31 5.17 -0.01 3.75
CA TYR A 31 3.99 -0.47 3.02
C TYR A 31 2.88 -0.87 4.00
N ILE A 32 1.66 -0.40 3.75
CA ILE A 32 0.46 -0.73 4.54
C ILE A 32 -0.63 -1.20 3.56
N ASP A 33 -1.15 -2.41 3.74
CA ASP A 33 -2.30 -2.93 2.99
C ASP A 33 -3.58 -2.77 3.81
N SER A 34 -4.39 -1.76 3.50
CA SER A 34 -5.65 -1.50 4.18
C SER A 34 -6.65 -2.66 4.02
N GLY A 35 -6.66 -3.34 2.88
CA GLY A 35 -7.57 -4.46 2.61
C GLY A 35 -7.29 -5.68 3.48
N VAL A 36 -6.02 -5.96 3.80
CA VAL A 36 -5.66 -7.00 4.78
C VAL A 36 -6.01 -6.55 6.19
N MET A 37 -5.73 -5.29 6.56
CA MET A 37 -6.05 -4.78 7.90
C MET A 37 -7.54 -4.95 8.24
N TYR A 38 -8.45 -4.59 7.33
CA TYR A 38 -9.89 -4.79 7.55
C TYR A 38 -10.29 -6.27 7.66
N ARG A 39 -9.65 -7.16 6.89
CA ARG A 39 -9.93 -8.62 6.95
C ARG A 39 -9.43 -9.28 8.23
N THR A 40 -8.33 -8.80 8.81
CA THR A 40 -7.72 -9.40 10.01
C THR A 40 -8.50 -9.06 11.29
N VAL A 41 -9.34 -8.03 11.27
CA VAL A 41 -10.11 -7.57 12.43
C VAL A 41 -11.43 -8.34 12.60
N THR A 42 -11.91 -9.04 11.57
CA THR A 42 -13.09 -9.94 11.63
C THR A 42 -12.65 -11.35 11.99
#